data_AF-A0A949DT33-F1
#
_entry.id   AF-A0A949DT33-F1
#
_cell.length_a   1.000
_cell.length_b   1.000
_cell.length_c   1.000
_cell.angle_alpha   90.00
_cell.angle_beta   90.00
_cell.angle_gamma   90.00
#
_symmetry.space_group_name_H-M   'P 1'
#
loop_
_entity.id
_entity.type
_entity.pdbx_description
1 polymer ?
#
loop_
_entity_poly.entity_id
_entity_poly.type
_entity_poly.pdbx_seq_one_letter_code
_entity_poly.pdbx_strand_id
1 'polypeptide(L)'
;MEHYLVKDLMVPISEYAVVVVGTPLIEAIRVLEKAQEVYTVSKYQHRSILVLDENGHIVGKISQLRALKALEPEFKFNDEIAEMRKFKFSETYIARLQDKYRSHRKFITDSVLREAANKKVEEFMQAPSPGEYVADDCSLDAAILQLTAGQHLSLLVTRDKQIVGVLRIADVFAATFHKMMTLK
;
A
#
# COMPACT_ATOMS: atom_id res chain seq x y z
N MET A 1 -26.49 11.13 -15.77
CA MET A 1 -25.65 10.51 -14.72
C MET A 1 -24.36 11.30 -14.66
N GLU A 2 -23.90 11.72 -13.49
CA GLU A 2 -22.54 12.24 -13.37
C GLU A 2 -21.57 11.10 -13.68
N HIS A 3 -20.84 11.22 -14.80
CA HIS A 3 -19.79 10.28 -15.16
C HIS A 3 -18.48 10.78 -14.55
N TYR A 4 -18.22 10.42 -13.30
CA TYR A 4 -16.89 10.63 -12.73
C TYR A 4 -15.89 9.71 -13.41
N LEU A 5 -14.81 10.29 -13.90
CA LEU A 5 -13.66 9.56 -14.39
C LEU A 5 -12.64 9.42 -13.27
N VAL A 6 -11.76 8.43 -13.39
CA VAL A 6 -10.70 8.18 -12.40
C VAL A 6 -9.82 9.42 -12.21
N LYS A 7 -9.46 10.12 -13.29
CA LYS A 7 -8.65 11.34 -13.24
C LYS A 7 -9.27 12.48 -12.43
N ASP A 8 -10.59 12.47 -12.24
CA ASP A 8 -11.29 13.53 -11.51
C ASP A 8 -11.15 13.36 -9.98
N LEU A 9 -10.82 12.14 -9.52
CA LEU A 9 -10.67 11.80 -8.10
C LEU A 9 -9.24 11.38 -7.71
N MET A 10 -8.40 11.02 -8.68
CA MET A 10 -7.04 10.55 -8.37
C MET A 10 -6.21 11.64 -7.70
N VAL A 11 -5.25 11.22 -6.88
CA VAL A 11 -4.19 12.11 -6.41
C VAL A 11 -3.07 12.11 -7.45
N PRO A 12 -2.65 13.27 -7.97
CA PRO A 12 -1.53 13.34 -8.91
C PRO A 12 -0.24 12.78 -8.31
N ILE A 13 0.59 12.17 -9.14
CA ILE A 13 1.88 11.61 -8.69
C ILE A 13 2.79 12.69 -8.08
N SER A 14 2.70 13.93 -8.57
CA SER A 14 3.46 15.09 -8.06
C SER A 14 3.13 15.44 -6.61
N GLU A 15 1.97 15.03 -6.11
CA GLU A 15 1.53 15.24 -4.74
C GLU A 15 1.79 14.01 -3.86
N TYR A 16 2.28 12.91 -4.43
CA TYR A 16 2.48 11.67 -3.71
C TYR A 16 3.89 11.57 -3.11
N ALA A 17 4.01 10.85 -2.00
CA ALA A 17 5.31 10.48 -1.44
C ALA A 17 6.02 9.52 -2.41
N VAL A 18 7.21 9.90 -2.87
CA VAL A 18 8.01 9.12 -3.81
C VAL A 18 9.46 9.01 -3.30
N VAL A 19 10.03 7.81 -3.39
CA VAL A 19 11.44 7.52 -3.11
C VAL A 19 12.03 6.65 -4.20
N VAL A 20 13.35 6.49 -4.23
CA VAL A 20 14.05 5.62 -5.18
C VAL A 20 14.46 4.29 -4.53
N VAL A 21 14.67 3.26 -5.35
CA VAL A 21 15.31 2.00 -4.92
C VAL A 21 16.59 2.29 -4.13
N GLY A 22 16.83 1.53 -3.06
CA GLY A 22 17.96 1.72 -2.15
C GLY A 22 17.71 2.70 -1.01
N THR A 23 16.60 3.47 -1.04
CA THR A 23 16.22 4.36 0.07
C THR A 23 15.97 3.55 1.35
N PRO A 24 16.51 3.94 2.52
CA PRO A 24 16.18 3.29 3.79
C PRO A 24 14.74 3.57 4.24
N LEU A 25 14.13 2.63 4.96
CA LEU A 25 12.77 2.78 5.49
C LEU A 25 12.57 4.07 6.28
N ILE A 26 13.53 4.46 7.13
CA ILE A 26 13.39 5.68 7.94
C ILE A 26 13.24 6.94 7.10
N GLU A 27 13.98 7.06 6.00
CA GLU A 27 13.86 8.20 5.09
C GLU A 27 12.55 8.12 4.30
N ALA A 28 12.13 6.92 3.91
CA ALA A 28 10.83 6.72 3.25
C ALA A 28 9.66 7.16 4.14
N ILE A 29 9.70 6.86 5.44
CA ILE A 29 8.68 7.31 6.41
C ILE A 29 8.69 8.84 6.55
N ARG A 30 9.85 9.49 6.61
CA ARG A 30 9.94 10.97 6.66
C ARG A 30 9.36 11.63 5.40
N VAL A 31 9.61 11.06 4.23
CA VAL A 31 9.01 11.55 2.97
C VAL A 31 7.48 11.41 3.01
N LEU A 32 6.97 10.32 3.58
CA LEU A 32 5.52 10.15 3.79
C LEU A 32 4.97 11.21 4.73
N GLU A 33 5.57 11.41 5.90
CA GLU A 33 5.12 12.41 6.89
C GLU A 33 5.07 13.82 6.27
N LYS A 34 6.12 14.22 5.56
CA LYS A 34 6.16 15.50 4.86
C LYS A 34 5.05 15.63 3.81
N ALA A 35 4.78 14.58 3.04
CA ALA A 35 3.67 14.59 2.09
C ALA A 35 2.30 14.70 2.79
N GLN A 36 2.14 14.05 3.94
CA GLN A 36 0.92 14.13 4.75
C GLN A 36 0.68 15.51 5.35
N GLU A 37 1.74 16.23 5.74
CA GLU A 37 1.66 17.60 6.26
C GLU A 37 1.26 18.62 5.18
N VAL A 38 1.82 18.48 3.98
CA VAL A 38 1.55 19.39 2.85
C VAL A 38 0.17 19.15 2.25
N TYR A 39 -0.33 17.91 2.31
CA TYR A 39 -1.58 17.54 1.68
C TYR A 39 -2.80 17.98 2.50
N THR A 40 -3.37 19.13 2.12
CA THR A 40 -4.56 19.72 2.78
C THR A 40 -5.87 19.48 2.04
N VAL A 41 -5.82 18.84 0.86
CA VAL A 41 -6.95 18.74 -0.08
C VAL A 41 -8.05 17.80 0.41
N SER A 42 -7.68 16.73 1.13
CA SER A 42 -8.65 15.76 1.67
C SER A 42 -8.33 15.44 3.12
N LYS A 43 -9.39 15.16 3.89
CA LYS A 43 -9.29 14.64 5.26
C LYS A 43 -8.56 13.29 5.33
N TYR A 44 -8.39 12.61 4.19
CA TYR A 44 -7.65 11.37 4.07
C TYR A 44 -6.24 11.66 3.59
N GLN A 45 -5.26 11.48 4.49
CA GLN A 45 -3.85 11.64 4.19
C GLN A 45 -3.29 10.47 3.36
N HIS A 46 -2.14 10.69 2.71
CA HIS A 46 -1.38 9.65 2.03
C HIS A 46 -1.07 8.49 3.00
N ARG A 47 -1.24 7.24 2.54
CA ARG A 47 -0.96 6.04 3.36
C ARG A 47 0.07 5.11 2.73
N SER A 48 0.64 5.53 1.61
CA SER A 48 1.63 4.76 0.90
C SER A 48 2.67 5.66 0.25
N ILE A 49 3.82 5.07 -0.06
CA ILE A 49 4.95 5.69 -0.75
C ILE A 49 5.14 4.91 -2.05
N LEU A 50 5.45 5.60 -3.15
CA LEU A 50 5.81 4.99 -4.42
C LEU A 50 7.33 4.87 -4.52
N VAL A 51 7.81 3.80 -5.14
CA VAL A 51 9.25 3.52 -5.30
C VAL A 51 9.60 3.55 -6.77
N LEU A 52 10.59 4.38 -7.12
CA LEU A 52 11.13 4.53 -8.46
C LEU A 52 12.39 3.69 -8.66
N ASP A 53 12.56 3.14 -9.86
CA ASP A 53 13.86 2.65 -10.32
C ASP A 53 14.79 3.79 -10.73
N GLU A 54 16.00 3.44 -11.16
CA GLU A 54 17.02 4.40 -11.64
C GLU A 54 16.60 5.15 -12.91
N ASN A 55 15.62 4.64 -13.65
CA ASN A 55 15.08 5.26 -14.87
C ASN A 55 13.87 6.15 -14.58
N GLY A 56 13.43 6.26 -13.33
CA GLY A 56 12.26 7.05 -12.92
C GLY A 56 10.92 6.35 -13.14
N HIS A 57 10.90 5.03 -13.36
CA HIS A 57 9.66 4.25 -13.43
C HIS A 57 9.25 3.76 -12.04
N ILE A 58 7.95 3.77 -11.75
CA ILE A 58 7.44 3.18 -10.50
C ILE A 58 7.53 1.65 -10.59
N VAL A 59 8.33 1.09 -9.70
CA VAL A 59 8.54 -0.36 -9.57
C VAL A 59 7.94 -0.94 -8.29
N GLY A 60 7.47 -0.09 -7.38
CA GLY A 60 6.93 -0.54 -6.11
C GLY A 60 6.05 0.45 -5.37
N LYS A 61 5.32 -0.08 -4.39
CA LYS A 61 4.50 0.67 -3.44
C LYS A 61 4.75 0.14 -2.03
N ILE A 62 4.92 1.05 -1.08
CA ILE A 62 5.03 0.75 0.34
C ILE A 62 3.78 1.27 1.02
N SER A 63 2.88 0.39 1.42
CA SER A 63 1.78 0.75 2.32
C SER A 63 2.24 0.70 3.78
N GLN A 64 1.44 1.25 4.69
CA GLN A 64 1.65 1.06 6.13
C GLN A 64 1.78 -0.42 6.53
N LEU A 65 1.02 -1.31 5.89
CA LEU A 65 1.14 -2.75 6.10
C LEU A 65 2.52 -3.29 5.67
N ARG A 66 3.08 -2.80 4.56
CA ARG A 66 4.42 -3.19 4.10
C ARG A 66 5.52 -2.64 5.02
N ALA A 67 5.37 -1.40 5.50
CA ALA A 67 6.27 -0.83 6.50
C ALA A 67 6.25 -1.63 7.82
N LEU A 68 5.07 -2.07 8.28
CA LEU A 68 4.97 -2.95 9.45
C LEU A 68 5.62 -4.32 9.22
N LYS A 69 5.47 -4.89 8.01
CA LYS A 69 6.18 -6.12 7.64
C LYS A 69 7.70 -5.99 7.67
N ALA A 70 8.25 -4.79 7.44
CA ALA A 70 9.69 -4.58 7.56
C ALA A 70 10.21 -4.75 9.01
N LEU A 71 9.33 -4.60 10.02
CA LEU A 71 9.63 -4.92 11.42
C LEU A 71 9.68 -6.42 11.69
N GLU A 72 9.10 -7.23 10.81
CA GLU A 72 9.25 -8.67 10.91
C GLU A 72 10.71 -9.04 10.57
N PRO A 73 11.36 -9.87 11.41
CA PRO A 73 12.67 -10.42 11.07
C PRO A 73 12.53 -11.29 9.82
N GLU A 74 13.62 -11.51 9.09
CA GLU A 74 13.66 -12.31 7.85
C GLU A 74 13.15 -13.75 7.99
N PHE A 75 12.83 -14.19 9.21
CA PHE A 75 12.14 -15.45 9.43
C PHE A 75 10.74 -15.37 8.83
N LYS A 76 10.59 -16.00 7.66
CA LYS A 76 9.37 -16.09 6.87
C LYS A 76 8.31 -16.96 7.53
N PHE A 77 7.90 -16.60 8.75
CA PHE A 77 6.92 -17.35 9.53
C PHE A 77 5.62 -17.57 8.74
N ASN A 78 5.22 -16.58 7.93
CA ASN A 78 4.08 -16.72 7.03
C ASN A 78 4.33 -17.69 5.86
N ASP A 79 5.55 -17.77 5.31
CA ASP A 79 5.88 -18.75 4.27
C ASP A 79 5.96 -20.16 4.88
N GLU A 80 6.50 -20.29 6.08
CA GLU A 80 6.55 -21.55 6.84
C GLU A 80 5.14 -22.05 7.15
N ILE A 81 4.23 -21.17 7.62
CA ILE A 81 2.80 -21.51 7.79
C ILE A 81 2.17 -21.89 6.45
N ALA A 82 2.45 -21.16 5.38
CA ALA A 82 1.90 -21.46 4.07
C ALA A 82 2.38 -22.83 3.56
N GLU A 83 3.64 -23.19 3.78
CA GLU A 83 4.16 -24.53 3.51
C GLU A 83 3.52 -25.59 4.39
N MET A 84 3.38 -25.36 5.69
CA MET A 84 2.69 -26.28 6.60
C MET A 84 1.24 -26.55 6.16
N ARG A 85 0.53 -25.53 5.67
CA ARG A 85 -0.81 -25.71 5.08
C ARG A 85 -0.77 -26.57 3.82
N LYS A 86 0.24 -26.40 2.95
CA LYS A 86 0.44 -27.27 1.76
C LYS A 86 0.66 -28.73 2.17
N PHE A 87 1.38 -28.96 3.27
CA PHE A 87 1.63 -30.29 3.83
C PHE A 87 0.51 -30.80 4.77
N LYS A 88 -0.64 -30.12 4.82
CA LYS A 88 -1.84 -30.52 5.59
C LYS A 88 -1.60 -30.69 7.10
N PHE A 89 -0.68 -29.93 7.68
CA PHE A 89 -0.59 -29.81 9.14
C PHE A 89 -1.92 -29.28 9.71
N SER A 90 -2.31 -29.72 10.91
CA SER A 90 -3.58 -29.29 11.50
C SER A 90 -3.58 -27.80 11.84
N GLU A 91 -4.71 -27.13 11.66
CA GLU A 91 -4.86 -25.71 12.04
C GLU A 91 -4.61 -25.50 13.55
N THR A 92 -4.87 -26.51 14.39
CA THR A 92 -4.54 -26.49 15.82
C THR A 92 -3.04 -26.49 16.10
N TYR A 93 -2.24 -27.19 15.27
CA TYR A 93 -0.79 -27.19 15.38
C TYR A 93 -0.20 -25.86 14.90
N ILE A 94 -0.70 -25.35 13.78
CA ILE A 94 -0.33 -24.03 13.24
C ILE A 94 -0.64 -22.93 14.26
N ALA A 95 -1.83 -22.94 14.87
CA ALA A 95 -2.22 -21.96 15.89
C ALA A 95 -1.31 -22.00 17.13
N ARG A 96 -0.95 -23.20 17.62
CA ARG A 96 -0.01 -23.34 18.75
C ARG A 96 1.39 -22.82 18.42
N LEU A 97 1.85 -23.06 17.19
CA LEU A 97 3.13 -22.52 16.73
C LEU A 97 3.07 -20.99 16.66
N GLN A 98 1.98 -20.42 16.12
CA GLN A 98 1.71 -18.98 16.12
C GLN A 98 1.73 -18.37 17.52
N ASP A 99 1.08 -19.00 18.49
CA ASP A 99 1.07 -18.52 19.88
C ASP A 99 2.45 -18.57 20.53
N LYS A 100 3.25 -19.60 20.24
CA LYS A 100 4.64 -19.69 20.69
C LYS A 100 5.50 -18.56 20.13
N TYR A 101 5.32 -18.20 18.86
CA TYR A 101 6.01 -17.06 18.24
C TYR A 101 5.51 -15.71 18.78
N ARG A 102 4.20 -15.55 19.00
CA ARG A 102 3.59 -14.32 19.53
C ARG A 102 3.99 -14.03 20.98
N SER A 103 4.11 -15.06 21.80
CA SER A 103 4.37 -14.93 23.25
C SER A 103 5.77 -14.40 23.60
N HIS A 104 6.71 -14.35 22.65
CA HIS A 104 8.11 -13.98 22.93
C HIS A 104 8.64 -12.80 22.10
N ARG A 105 7.88 -12.27 21.13
CA ARG A 105 8.35 -11.16 20.28
C ARG A 105 7.78 -9.81 20.69
N LYS A 106 8.69 -8.87 20.95
CA LYS A 106 8.39 -7.44 21.08
C LYS A 106 8.89 -6.75 19.81
N PHE A 107 7.98 -6.19 19.01
CA PHE A 107 8.33 -5.50 17.77
C PHE A 107 8.74 -4.03 17.99
N ILE A 108 8.27 -3.43 19.09
CA ILE A 108 8.56 -2.04 19.46
C ILE A 108 9.73 -2.04 20.45
N THR A 109 10.89 -2.54 20.01
CA THR A 109 12.15 -2.41 20.76
C THR A 109 13.14 -1.62 19.92
N ASP A 110 14.02 -0.86 20.58
CA ASP A 110 15.04 -0.05 19.90
C ASP A 110 15.86 -0.86 18.89
N SER A 111 16.21 -2.11 19.21
CA SER A 111 16.96 -2.99 18.31
C SER A 111 16.20 -3.27 17.00
N VAL A 112 14.93 -3.68 17.09
CA VAL A 112 14.10 -4.02 15.93
C VAL A 112 13.81 -2.78 15.09
N LEU A 113 13.48 -1.66 15.74
CA LEU A 113 13.20 -0.41 15.05
C LEU A 113 14.45 0.12 14.34
N ARG A 114 15.65 0.03 14.96
CA ARG A 114 16.92 0.40 14.32
C ARG A 114 17.28 -0.51 13.16
N GLU A 115 17.06 -1.81 13.28
CA GLU A 115 17.28 -2.75 12.18
C GLU A 115 16.36 -2.43 11.00
N ALA A 116 15.04 -2.35 11.25
CA ALA A 116 14.06 -2.06 10.21
C ALA A 116 14.26 -0.69 9.56
N ALA A 117 14.67 0.33 10.33
CA ALA A 117 14.98 1.66 9.81
C ALA A 117 16.04 1.64 8.69
N ASN A 118 16.98 0.71 8.75
CA ASN A 118 18.07 0.57 7.78
C ASN A 118 17.73 -0.34 6.59
N LYS A 119 16.62 -1.09 6.63
CA LYS A 119 16.19 -1.94 5.49
C LYS A 119 15.87 -1.06 4.31
N LYS A 120 16.33 -1.47 3.13
CA LYS A 120 16.08 -0.77 1.88
C LYS A 120 14.68 -1.09 1.37
N VAL A 121 14.06 -0.11 0.72
CA VAL A 121 12.67 -0.20 0.26
C VAL A 121 12.38 -1.42 -0.63
N GLU A 122 13.31 -1.84 -1.48
CA GLU A 122 13.16 -2.99 -2.37
C GLU A 122 13.01 -4.32 -1.64
N GLU A 123 13.46 -4.42 -0.39
CA GLU A 123 13.41 -5.65 0.41
C GLU A 123 11.97 -5.99 0.86
N PHE A 124 11.08 -5.00 0.96
CA PHE A 124 9.74 -5.18 1.50
C PHE A 124 8.63 -4.47 0.72
N MET A 125 8.97 -3.65 -0.28
CA MET A 125 7.97 -3.02 -1.15
C MET A 125 7.11 -4.07 -1.85
N GLN A 126 5.89 -3.68 -2.18
CA GLN A 126 5.04 -4.49 -3.05
C GLN A 126 5.23 -4.05 -4.49
N ALA A 127 5.69 -4.96 -5.34
CA ALA A 127 5.62 -4.78 -6.78
C ALA A 127 4.13 -4.69 -7.21
N PRO A 128 3.75 -3.74 -8.07
CA PRO A 128 2.37 -3.63 -8.51
C PRO A 128 1.94 -4.87 -9.30
N SER A 129 0.74 -5.37 -9.01
CA SER A 129 0.13 -6.44 -9.78
C SER A 129 -0.68 -5.90 -10.97
N PRO A 130 -0.94 -6.68 -12.04
CA PRO A 130 -1.74 -6.23 -13.18
C PRO A 130 -3.13 -5.69 -12.79
N GLY A 131 -3.73 -6.24 -11.73
CA GLY A 131 -5.03 -5.79 -11.18
C GLY A 131 -4.97 -4.48 -10.40
N GLU A 132 -3.80 -3.87 -10.20
CA GLU A 132 -3.64 -2.60 -9.50
C GLU A 132 -3.55 -1.39 -10.45
N TYR A 133 -3.67 -1.58 -11.77
CA TYR A 133 -3.59 -0.49 -12.75
C TYR A 133 -4.96 -0.13 -13.33
N VAL A 134 -5.26 1.16 -13.41
CA VAL A 134 -6.49 1.67 -14.04
C VAL A 134 -6.17 2.86 -14.94
N ALA A 135 -6.83 2.97 -16.09
CA ALA A 135 -6.65 4.12 -16.97
C ALA A 135 -7.30 5.38 -16.37
N ASP A 136 -6.72 6.54 -16.62
CA ASP A 136 -7.18 7.82 -16.07
C ASP A 136 -8.55 8.28 -16.62
N ASP A 137 -8.87 7.87 -17.85
CA ASP A 137 -10.16 8.07 -18.53
C ASP A 137 -11.19 6.98 -18.23
N CYS A 138 -10.86 6.00 -17.38
CA CYS A 138 -11.79 4.96 -16.97
C CYS A 138 -12.91 5.53 -16.09
N SER A 139 -14.08 4.89 -16.10
CA SER A 139 -15.18 5.28 -15.22
C SER A 139 -14.90 4.91 -13.76
N LEU A 140 -15.44 5.69 -12.84
CA LEU A 140 -15.35 5.40 -11.41
C LEU A 140 -16.00 4.05 -11.06
N ASP A 141 -17.07 3.64 -11.76
CA ASP A 141 -17.73 2.34 -11.55
C ASP A 141 -16.79 1.17 -11.82
N ALA A 142 -16.02 1.23 -12.92
CA ALA A 142 -15.03 0.21 -13.25
C ALA A 142 -13.90 0.18 -12.20
N ALA A 143 -13.46 1.36 -11.74
CA ALA A 143 -12.47 1.45 -10.67
C ALA A 143 -12.97 0.87 -9.33
N ILE A 144 -14.26 1.05 -8.98
CA ILE A 144 -14.89 0.44 -7.79
C ILE A 144 -14.86 -1.09 -7.87
N LEU A 145 -15.22 -1.65 -9.04
CA LEU A 145 -15.17 -3.11 -9.25
C LEU A 145 -13.74 -3.64 -9.06
N GLN A 146 -12.75 -2.93 -9.60
CA GLN A 146 -11.35 -3.32 -9.50
C GLN A 146 -10.80 -3.23 -8.06
N LEU A 147 -11.10 -2.13 -7.35
CA LEU A 147 -10.75 -1.97 -5.93
C LEU A 147 -11.33 -3.09 -5.07
N THR A 148 -12.60 -3.44 -5.28
CA THR A 148 -13.30 -4.45 -4.47
C THR A 148 -12.88 -5.88 -4.79
N ALA A 149 -12.74 -6.22 -6.07
CA ALA A 149 -12.32 -7.56 -6.51
C ALA A 149 -10.89 -7.90 -6.05
N GLY A 150 -9.97 -6.94 -6.13
CA GLY A 150 -8.59 -7.13 -5.72
C GLY A 150 -8.30 -6.86 -4.23
N GLN A 151 -9.31 -6.44 -3.47
CA GLN A 151 -9.15 -5.92 -2.10
C GLN A 151 -8.04 -4.85 -2.02
N HIS A 152 -7.92 -4.03 -3.06
CA HIS A 152 -6.88 -3.04 -3.19
C HIS A 152 -7.25 -1.77 -2.41
N LEU A 153 -6.31 -1.25 -1.63
CA LEU A 153 -6.49 0.03 -0.93
C LEU A 153 -6.27 1.24 -1.86
N SER A 154 -5.65 1.01 -3.02
CA SER A 154 -5.40 2.02 -4.04
C SER A 154 -5.11 1.37 -5.39
N LEU A 155 -5.41 2.09 -6.48
CA LEU A 155 -5.01 1.75 -7.83
C LEU A 155 -3.97 2.77 -8.34
N LEU A 156 -3.00 2.30 -9.11
CA LEU A 156 -2.08 3.13 -9.89
C LEU A 156 -2.79 3.58 -11.15
N VAL A 157 -2.92 4.88 -11.32
CA VAL A 157 -3.61 5.47 -12.46
C VAL A 157 -2.62 5.70 -13.58
N THR A 158 -2.94 5.22 -14.78
CA THR A 158 -2.07 5.33 -15.96
C THR A 158 -2.67 6.17 -17.07
N ARG A 159 -1.81 6.89 -17.78
CA ARG A 159 -2.08 7.57 -19.04
C ARG A 159 -0.91 7.26 -19.98
N ASP A 160 -1.19 6.80 -21.20
CA ASP A 160 -0.15 6.44 -22.19
C ASP A 160 0.93 5.49 -21.63
N LYS A 161 0.52 4.53 -20.79
CA LYS A 161 1.38 3.57 -20.06
C LYS A 161 2.29 4.17 -18.98
N GLN A 162 2.20 5.47 -18.72
CA GLN A 162 2.89 6.13 -17.61
C GLN A 162 1.96 6.27 -16.42
N ILE A 163 2.48 6.10 -15.21
CA ILE A 163 1.68 6.30 -14.00
C ILE A 163 1.62 7.80 -13.70
N VAL A 164 0.41 8.34 -13.69
CA VAL A 164 0.14 9.78 -13.52
C VAL A 164 -0.47 10.11 -12.16
N GLY A 165 -0.92 9.10 -11.41
CA GLY A 165 -1.52 9.31 -10.10
C GLY A 165 -1.90 8.03 -9.38
N VAL A 166 -2.56 8.20 -8.23
CA VAL A 166 -3.05 7.13 -7.39
C VAL A 166 -4.51 7.39 -7.05
N LEU A 167 -5.40 6.45 -7.39
CA LEU A 167 -6.78 6.47 -6.94
C LEU A 167 -6.87 5.72 -5.61
N ARG A 168 -7.17 6.42 -4.51
CA ARG A 168 -7.26 5.82 -3.18
C ARG A 168 -8.69 5.36 -2.91
N ILE A 169 -8.86 4.22 -2.25
CA ILE A 169 -10.19 3.73 -1.84
C ILE A 169 -10.93 4.75 -0.96
N ALA A 170 -10.19 5.55 -0.18
CA ALA A 170 -10.76 6.58 0.69
C ALA A 170 -11.42 7.73 -0.09
N ASP A 171 -10.87 8.13 -1.25
CA ASP A 171 -11.45 9.19 -2.09
C ASP A 171 -12.70 8.68 -2.80
N VAL A 172 -12.65 7.44 -3.30
CA VAL A 172 -13.82 6.77 -3.88
C VAL A 172 -14.92 6.60 -2.83
N PHE A 173 -14.57 6.20 -1.61
CA PHE A 173 -15.51 6.12 -0.49
C PHE A 173 -16.13 7.49 -0.20
N ALA A 174 -15.32 8.55 -0.12
CA ALA A 174 -15.81 9.89 0.12
C ALA A 174 -16.80 10.32 -0.96
N ALA A 175 -16.43 10.23 -2.23
CA ALA A 175 -17.26 10.64 -3.35
C ALA A 175 -18.61 9.89 -3.39
N THR A 176 -18.58 8.56 -3.21
CA THR A 176 -19.79 7.73 -3.27
C THR A 176 -20.70 7.96 -2.07
N PHE A 177 -20.17 7.91 -0.85
CA PHE A 177 -21.00 7.97 0.36
C PHE A 177 -21.36 9.39 0.77
N HIS A 178 -20.58 10.41 0.42
CA HIS A 178 -21.00 11.81 0.60
C HIS A 178 -22.17 12.14 -0.32
N LYS A 179 -22.09 11.73 -1.59
CA LYS A 179 -23.23 11.85 -2.51
C LYS A 179 -24.46 11.10 -2.00
N MET A 180 -24.29 9.90 -1.43
CA MET A 180 -25.40 9.16 -0.81
C MET A 180 -26.10 9.97 0.30
N MET A 181 -25.35 10.72 1.10
CA MET A 181 -25.92 11.56 2.17
C MET A 181 -26.71 12.77 1.65
N THR A 182 -26.43 13.25 0.43
CA THR A 182 -27.16 14.39 -0.17
C THR A 182 -28.44 13.98 -0.90
N LEU A 183 -28.72 12.68 -1.05
CA LEU A 183 -29.94 12.17 -1.69
C LEU A 183 -31.17 12.18 -0.76
N LYS A 184 -31.04 12.77 0.43
CA LYS A 184 -32.12 12.91 1.42
C LYS A 184 -32.74 14.30 1.38
#